data_AF-A0A662MX60-F1
#
_entry.id   AF-A0A662MX60-F1
#
_cell.length_a   1.000
_cell.length_b   1.000
_cell.length_c   1.000
_cell.angle_alpha   90.00
_cell.angle_beta   90.00
_cell.angle_gamma   90.00
#
_symmetry.space_group_name_H-M   'P 1'
#
loop_
_entity.id
_entity.type
_entity.pdbx_description
1 polymer ?
#
loop_
_entity_poly.entity_id
_entity_poly.type
_entity_poly.pdbx_seq_one_letter_code
_entity_poly.pdbx_strand_id
1 'polypeptide(L)'
;MSRRLLVSVTVGILFGTLLLWVNASTMDASAQSTIVVPRDYPTIQAAIDNATDGDTIRIWDGTYYENIVVNKSVSLIGNSTHGTVIDGSGSGDVVVLAKDGASISGVTIRNSGSGGCGVKVLAGNCSISNCRIVENHYGLALLPTWSSPEVHGEGADYTGMHSSDMDGDGVPEILAGNRSTDRVEIWSYNSGSGRMGVSDTTGAFPRDIHGVAAGDFNEDGRLDVVTALRSYGTYITYKTASGWTTPSRLQSRYGNAVTAADFNGDGHLDIFAQQDGEDWMIYGDGTGSFTLDRNPVGVVNGANLRWSWSSLSAVDLDGDGDLDLAGTWTQSNYWTPRDLFVRGFLNKGTDSSGIVRWGVNES
;
A
#
# COMPACT_ATOMS: atom_id res chain seq x y z
N MET A 1 10.87 -64.70 -19.46
CA MET A 1 10.11 -65.25 -20.60
C MET A 1 8.65 -65.30 -20.23
N SER A 2 7.80 -64.87 -21.16
CA SER A 2 6.35 -64.69 -21.03
C SER A 2 5.59 -65.85 -20.39
N ARG A 3 4.46 -65.54 -19.76
CA ARG A 3 3.15 -65.99 -20.30
C ARG A 3 1.98 -65.15 -19.77
N ARG A 4 1.31 -64.50 -20.73
CA ARG A 4 -0.02 -63.90 -20.63
C ARG A 4 -1.05 -65.03 -20.58
N LEU A 5 -2.09 -64.87 -19.76
CA LEU A 5 -3.38 -65.54 -19.97
C LEU A 5 -4.43 -64.44 -20.09
N LEU A 6 -4.96 -64.25 -21.31
CA LEU A 6 -6.17 -63.48 -21.55
C LEU A 6 -7.37 -64.42 -21.32
N VAL A 7 -8.32 -64.02 -20.49
CA VAL A 7 -9.70 -64.52 -20.56
C VAL A 7 -10.57 -63.34 -20.96
N SER A 8 -11.17 -63.47 -22.15
CA SER A 8 -12.09 -62.49 -22.72
C SER A 8 -13.51 -62.85 -22.30
N VAL A 9 -14.19 -61.94 -21.59
CA VAL A 9 -15.65 -61.96 -21.48
C VAL A 9 -16.16 -60.66 -22.10
N THR A 10 -16.73 -60.79 -23.29
CA THR A 10 -17.35 -59.69 -24.03
C THR A 10 -18.80 -59.57 -23.58
N VAL A 11 -19.14 -58.52 -22.85
CA VAL A 11 -20.51 -58.00 -22.80
C VAL A 11 -20.43 -56.55 -23.26
N GLY A 12 -20.89 -56.32 -24.49
CA GLY A 12 -20.90 -55.00 -25.09
C GLY A 12 -22.16 -54.24 -24.72
N ILE A 13 -22.00 -53.09 -24.06
CA ILE A 13 -22.89 -51.93 -24.14
C ILE A 13 -21.99 -50.68 -24.13
N LEU A 14 -22.09 -49.86 -25.19
CA LEU A 14 -21.38 -48.60 -25.39
C LEU A 14 -21.65 -47.61 -24.24
N PHE A 15 -20.61 -47.09 -23.58
CA PHE A 15 -20.48 -45.69 -23.14
C PHE A 15 -18.99 -45.42 -22.86
N GLY A 16 -18.47 -44.29 -23.34
CA GLY A 16 -17.04 -44.00 -23.54
C GLY A 16 -16.13 -44.26 -22.34
N THR A 17 -15.07 -45.03 -22.54
CA THR A 17 -14.00 -45.20 -21.56
C THR A 17 -13.08 -43.98 -21.59
N LEU A 18 -13.25 -43.10 -20.61
CA LEU A 18 -12.22 -42.16 -20.20
C LEU A 18 -11.04 -42.97 -19.63
N LEU A 19 -9.97 -43.14 -20.42
CA LEU A 19 -8.72 -43.71 -19.94
C LEU A 19 -8.03 -42.67 -19.04
N LEU A 20 -8.23 -42.80 -17.73
CA LEU A 20 -7.46 -42.04 -16.74
C LEU A 20 -6.04 -42.61 -16.69
N TRP A 21 -5.12 -41.96 -17.40
CA TRP A 21 -3.69 -42.11 -17.17
C TRP A 21 -3.36 -41.44 -15.83
N VAL A 22 -3.33 -42.23 -14.75
CA VAL A 22 -2.66 -41.79 -13.53
C VAL A 22 -1.16 -41.86 -13.83
N ASN A 23 -0.58 -40.75 -14.26
CA ASN A 23 0.83 -40.52 -14.04
C ASN A 23 1.01 -40.45 -12.52
N ALA A 24 1.28 -41.60 -11.90
CA ALA A 24 1.99 -41.60 -10.64
C ALA A 24 3.40 -41.14 -10.99
N SER A 25 3.58 -39.83 -11.13
CA SER A 25 4.87 -39.25 -10.79
C SER A 25 5.09 -39.71 -9.36
N THR A 26 6.08 -40.58 -9.17
CA THR A 26 6.72 -40.69 -7.87
C THR A 26 7.16 -39.28 -7.55
N MET A 27 6.33 -38.57 -6.78
CA MET A 27 6.79 -37.48 -5.94
C MET A 27 7.79 -38.16 -5.04
N ASP A 28 9.04 -38.17 -5.48
CA ASP A 28 10.17 -38.46 -4.63
C ASP A 28 10.19 -37.28 -3.67
N ALA A 29 9.35 -37.36 -2.63
CA ALA A 29 9.47 -36.50 -1.47
C ALA A 29 10.87 -36.79 -0.97
N SER A 30 11.82 -35.89 -1.27
CA SER A 30 13.22 -36.09 -0.89
C SER A 30 13.20 -36.41 0.60
N ALA A 31 13.69 -37.60 0.95
CA ALA A 31 13.58 -38.07 2.32
C ALA A 31 14.23 -37.03 3.23
N GLN A 32 13.43 -36.43 4.13
CA GLN A 32 13.91 -35.43 5.08
C GLN A 32 15.11 -36.02 5.82
N SER A 33 16.27 -35.44 5.59
CA SER A 33 17.52 -35.91 6.15
C SER A 33 17.83 -35.16 7.44
N THR A 34 18.53 -35.82 8.35
CA THR A 34 19.05 -35.18 9.55
C THR A 34 20.54 -34.96 9.38
N ILE A 35 20.96 -33.70 9.34
CA ILE A 35 22.36 -33.28 9.36
C ILE A 35 22.71 -32.93 10.81
N VAL A 36 23.87 -33.37 11.29
CA VAL A 36 24.33 -33.16 12.67
C VAL A 36 25.58 -32.31 12.70
N VAL A 37 25.52 -31.17 13.41
CA VAL A 37 26.65 -30.27 13.63
C VAL A 37 27.19 -30.50 15.05
N PRO A 38 28.52 -30.69 15.25
CA PRO A 38 29.60 -30.57 14.26
C PRO A 38 30.01 -31.90 13.57
N ARG A 39 29.27 -32.99 13.78
CA ARG A 39 29.67 -34.34 13.32
C ARG A 39 29.82 -34.44 11.79
N ASP A 40 28.81 -33.95 11.07
CA ASP A 40 28.71 -34.07 9.61
C ASP A 40 29.32 -32.84 8.92
N TYR A 41 29.20 -31.67 9.54
CA TYR A 41 29.82 -30.41 9.09
C TYR A 41 30.38 -29.63 10.28
N PRO A 42 31.54 -28.96 10.13
CA PRO A 42 32.18 -28.25 11.22
C PRO A 42 31.43 -26.97 11.66
N THR A 43 30.60 -26.41 10.80
CA THR A 43 29.88 -25.14 11.03
C THR A 43 28.40 -25.27 10.70
N ILE A 44 27.58 -24.41 11.31
CA ILE A 44 26.13 -24.38 11.07
C ILE A 44 25.85 -23.93 9.64
N GLN A 45 26.56 -22.90 9.15
CA GLN A 45 26.35 -22.42 7.77
C GLN A 45 26.67 -23.51 6.73
N ALA A 46 27.75 -24.29 6.92
CA ALA A 46 28.08 -25.36 5.99
C ALA A 46 27.01 -26.46 5.95
N ALA A 47 26.36 -26.76 7.08
CA ALA A 47 25.22 -27.66 7.12
C ALA A 47 24.01 -27.10 6.38
N ILE A 48 23.70 -25.80 6.55
CA ILE A 48 22.63 -25.11 5.80
C ILE A 48 22.92 -25.17 4.29
N ASP A 49 24.15 -24.87 3.89
CA ASP A 49 24.56 -24.83 2.47
C ASP A 49 24.45 -26.20 1.79
N ASN A 50 24.55 -27.30 2.54
CA ASN A 50 24.42 -28.66 2.01
C ASN A 50 23.02 -29.28 2.19
N ALA A 51 22.17 -28.73 3.04
CA ALA A 51 20.82 -29.22 3.25
C ALA A 51 19.92 -29.06 2.01
N THR A 52 18.84 -29.82 1.95
CA THR A 52 17.71 -29.61 1.02
C THR A 52 16.52 -29.06 1.81
N ASP A 53 15.60 -28.38 1.12
CA ASP A 53 14.35 -27.92 1.75
C ASP A 53 13.62 -29.11 2.41
N GLY A 54 13.17 -28.92 3.65
CA GLY A 54 12.56 -29.94 4.49
C GLY A 54 13.52 -30.66 5.45
N ASP A 55 14.84 -30.51 5.31
CA ASP A 55 15.81 -31.16 6.18
C ASP A 55 15.81 -30.60 7.62
N THR A 56 16.30 -31.42 8.55
CA THR A 56 16.56 -31.04 9.95
C THR A 56 18.06 -30.96 10.20
N ILE A 57 18.52 -29.84 10.75
CA ILE A 57 19.90 -29.65 11.20
C ILE A 57 19.91 -29.66 12.72
N ARG A 58 20.46 -30.73 13.32
CA ARG A 58 20.65 -30.84 14.77
C ARG A 58 22.01 -30.27 15.17
N ILE A 59 21.99 -29.29 16.06
CA ILE A 59 23.18 -28.58 16.52
C ILE A 59 23.48 -29.02 17.95
N TRP A 60 24.60 -29.71 18.14
CA TRP A 60 25.03 -30.15 19.47
C TRP A 60 25.51 -28.98 20.34
N ASP A 61 25.78 -29.27 21.60
CA ASP A 61 26.34 -28.28 22.53
C ASP A 61 27.72 -27.82 22.02
N GLY A 62 27.93 -26.51 22.07
CA GLY A 62 29.09 -25.83 21.53
C GLY A 62 28.83 -24.33 21.38
N THR A 63 29.90 -23.53 21.34
CA THR A 63 29.84 -22.13 20.92
C THR A 63 30.31 -22.02 19.49
N TYR A 64 29.39 -21.61 18.62
CA TYR A 64 29.57 -21.43 17.18
C TYR A 64 29.72 -19.94 16.90
N TYR A 65 30.94 -19.52 16.56
CA TYR A 65 31.23 -18.13 16.23
C TYR A 65 30.92 -17.88 14.75
N GLU A 66 29.66 -17.58 14.46
CA GLU A 66 29.12 -17.50 13.09
C GLU A 66 28.04 -16.42 12.98
N ASN A 67 27.94 -15.83 11.79
CA ASN A 67 26.76 -15.08 11.35
C ASN A 67 26.07 -15.91 10.27
N ILE A 68 24.92 -16.52 10.58
CA ILE A 68 24.28 -17.52 9.71
C ILE A 68 23.09 -16.94 8.94
N VAL A 69 22.93 -17.40 7.70
CA VAL A 69 21.79 -17.08 6.83
C VAL A 69 21.08 -18.37 6.46
N VAL A 70 19.86 -18.53 6.98
CA VAL A 70 18.98 -19.67 6.71
C VAL A 70 18.16 -19.35 5.46
N ASN A 71 18.73 -19.65 4.30
CA ASN A 71 18.13 -19.41 2.98
C ASN A 71 17.41 -20.63 2.39
N LYS A 72 17.22 -21.68 3.20
CA LYS A 72 16.48 -22.91 2.87
C LYS A 72 15.38 -23.16 3.88
N SER A 73 14.34 -23.89 3.48
CA SER A 73 13.21 -24.24 4.34
C SER A 73 13.59 -25.41 5.26
N VAL A 74 14.51 -25.17 6.19
CA VAL A 74 15.09 -26.18 7.09
C VAL A 74 14.75 -25.91 8.55
N SER A 75 14.84 -26.96 9.36
CA SER A 75 14.65 -26.86 10.82
C SER A 75 15.99 -26.93 11.56
N LEU A 76 16.42 -25.81 12.14
CA LEU A 76 17.58 -25.76 13.04
C LEU A 76 17.14 -26.09 14.47
N ILE A 77 17.68 -27.17 15.04
CA ILE A 77 17.32 -27.64 16.39
C ILE A 77 18.59 -27.76 17.22
N GLY A 78 18.79 -26.81 18.14
CA GLY A 78 19.81 -26.88 19.17
C GLY A 78 19.47 -27.90 20.25
N ASN A 79 20.50 -28.48 20.85
CA ASN A 79 20.38 -29.49 21.90
C ASN A 79 19.85 -28.87 23.21
N SER A 80 20.28 -27.66 23.54
CA SER A 80 19.70 -26.87 24.64
C SER A 80 20.10 -25.39 24.56
N THR A 81 19.31 -24.52 25.20
CA THR A 81 19.66 -23.10 25.35
C THR A 81 20.86 -22.86 26.27
N HIS A 82 21.30 -23.85 27.05
CA HIS A 82 22.45 -23.72 27.95
C HIS A 82 23.75 -24.21 27.30
N GLY A 83 23.65 -25.12 26.32
CA GLY A 83 24.79 -25.77 25.69
C GLY A 83 25.04 -25.34 24.25
N THR A 84 24.01 -25.03 23.46
CA THR A 84 24.16 -24.61 22.06
C THR A 84 24.10 -23.08 21.95
N VAL A 85 25.22 -22.45 21.61
CA VAL A 85 25.37 -20.99 21.51
C VAL A 85 25.81 -20.60 20.10
N ILE A 86 25.10 -19.67 19.46
CA ILE A 86 25.50 -19.00 18.23
C ILE A 86 25.93 -17.57 18.61
N ASP A 87 27.18 -17.23 18.34
CA ASP A 87 27.84 -16.00 18.79
C ASP A 87 28.31 -15.17 17.58
N GLY A 88 27.72 -13.99 17.39
CA GLY A 88 28.03 -13.11 16.26
C GLY A 88 29.37 -12.39 16.35
N SER A 89 30.16 -12.62 17.41
CA SER A 89 31.49 -12.02 17.59
C SER A 89 31.53 -10.48 17.50
N GLY A 90 30.43 -9.81 17.84
CA GLY A 90 30.30 -8.36 17.76
C GLY A 90 30.18 -7.82 16.33
N SER A 91 29.76 -8.64 15.36
CA SER A 91 29.60 -8.28 13.95
C SER A 91 28.23 -8.70 13.41
N GLY A 92 27.64 -7.89 12.53
CA GLY A 92 26.44 -8.21 11.76
C GLY A 92 25.22 -8.69 12.57
N ASP A 93 24.27 -9.30 11.86
CA ASP A 93 23.18 -10.07 12.46
C ASP A 93 23.67 -11.49 12.77
N VAL A 94 23.28 -12.07 13.90
CA VAL A 94 23.74 -13.42 14.29
C VAL A 94 23.02 -14.51 13.48
N VAL A 95 21.70 -14.43 13.38
CA VAL A 95 20.86 -15.36 12.60
C VAL A 95 19.91 -14.58 11.70
N VAL A 96 19.92 -14.88 10.40
CA VAL A 96 18.96 -14.35 9.43
C VAL A 96 18.08 -15.49 8.90
N LEU A 97 16.77 -15.42 9.13
CA LEU A 97 15.79 -16.34 8.52
C LEU A 97 15.29 -15.72 7.21
N ALA A 98 15.80 -16.24 6.08
CA ALA A 98 15.63 -15.65 4.76
C ALA A 98 14.75 -16.47 3.80
N LYS A 99 14.18 -17.60 4.27
CA LYS A 99 13.33 -18.48 3.45
C LYS A 99 12.07 -18.88 4.21
N ASP A 100 10.96 -18.92 3.49
CA ASP A 100 9.68 -19.31 4.07
C ASP A 100 9.75 -20.72 4.68
N GLY A 101 9.18 -20.88 5.87
CA GLY A 101 9.19 -22.15 6.60
C GLY A 101 10.50 -22.48 7.33
N ALA A 102 11.53 -21.63 7.23
CA ALA A 102 12.73 -21.80 8.03
C ALA A 102 12.42 -21.70 9.53
N SER A 103 13.01 -22.58 10.33
CA SER A 103 12.82 -22.56 11.78
C SER A 103 14.12 -22.71 12.56
N ILE A 104 14.13 -22.11 13.76
CA ILE A 104 15.21 -22.25 14.72
C ILE A 104 14.66 -22.45 16.13
N SER A 105 15.23 -23.41 16.86
CA SER A 105 14.83 -23.68 18.23
C SER A 105 15.96 -24.20 19.10
N GLY A 106 15.84 -24.01 20.42
CA GLY A 106 16.71 -24.66 21.40
C GLY A 106 18.15 -24.12 21.45
N VAL A 107 18.38 -22.86 21.08
CA VAL A 107 19.72 -22.24 21.05
C VAL A 107 19.79 -20.93 21.84
N THR A 108 20.98 -20.57 22.30
CA THR A 108 21.31 -19.19 22.68
C THR A 108 21.88 -18.43 21.48
N ILE A 109 21.44 -17.19 21.27
CA ILE A 109 21.86 -16.33 20.16
C ILE A 109 22.33 -14.99 20.74
N ARG A 110 23.61 -14.64 20.51
CA ARG A 110 24.21 -13.50 21.20
C ARG A 110 25.30 -12.76 20.42
N ASN A 111 25.67 -11.60 20.96
CA ASN A 111 26.84 -10.82 20.54
C ASN A 111 26.78 -10.37 19.08
N SER A 112 25.63 -9.83 18.66
CA SER A 112 25.48 -9.16 17.36
C SER A 112 26.38 -7.92 17.25
N GLY A 113 26.63 -7.48 16.03
CA GLY A 113 27.31 -6.20 15.78
C GLY A 113 26.47 -4.98 16.10
N SER A 114 27.12 -3.81 16.04
CA SER A 114 26.43 -2.52 16.15
C SER A 114 25.43 -2.36 15.00
N GLY A 115 24.16 -2.11 15.33
CA GLY A 115 23.05 -2.08 14.37
C GLY A 115 22.55 -3.46 13.93
N GLY A 116 23.19 -4.54 14.37
CA GLY A 116 22.81 -5.92 14.07
C GLY A 116 21.79 -6.50 15.04
N CYS A 117 21.12 -7.56 14.61
CA CYS A 117 20.11 -8.28 15.38
C CYS A 117 20.64 -9.63 15.87
N GLY A 118 20.15 -10.11 17.01
CA GLY A 118 20.27 -11.52 17.37
C GLY A 118 19.59 -12.39 16.33
N VAL A 119 18.31 -12.12 16.06
CA VAL A 119 17.56 -12.78 14.99
C VAL A 119 16.90 -11.73 14.09
N LYS A 120 17.12 -11.83 12.78
CA LYS A 120 16.45 -11.03 11.75
C LYS A 120 15.59 -11.96 10.90
N VAL A 121 14.29 -11.70 10.85
CA VAL A 121 13.34 -12.47 10.03
C VAL A 121 12.98 -11.65 8.81
N LEU A 122 13.30 -12.18 7.63
CA LEU A 122 13.02 -11.57 6.33
C LEU A 122 11.89 -12.28 5.57
N ALA A 123 11.56 -13.52 5.93
CA ALA A 123 10.62 -14.37 5.22
C ALA A 123 9.35 -14.70 6.02
N GLY A 124 8.31 -15.16 5.34
CA GLY A 124 7.05 -15.58 5.94
C GLY A 124 7.12 -16.97 6.59
N ASN A 125 6.12 -17.30 7.41
CA ASN A 125 5.98 -18.64 8.02
C ASN A 125 7.24 -19.18 8.73
N CYS A 126 8.09 -18.29 9.26
CA CYS A 126 9.26 -18.69 10.05
C CYS A 126 8.86 -18.98 11.49
N SER A 127 9.54 -19.94 12.14
CA SER A 127 9.31 -20.27 13.56
C SER A 127 10.57 -20.09 14.39
N ILE A 128 10.45 -19.36 15.49
CA ILE A 128 11.51 -19.17 16.49
C ILE A 128 10.93 -19.60 17.84
N SER A 129 11.46 -20.66 18.43
CA SER A 129 10.90 -21.21 19.67
C SER A 129 11.99 -21.70 20.61
N ASN A 130 11.79 -21.56 21.93
CA ASN A 130 12.75 -22.03 22.93
C ASN A 130 14.18 -21.50 22.70
N CYS A 131 14.33 -20.26 22.24
CA CYS A 131 15.62 -19.60 22.05
C CYS A 131 15.88 -18.58 23.16
N ARG A 132 17.13 -18.44 23.58
CA ARG A 132 17.58 -17.36 24.46
C ARG A 132 18.34 -16.32 23.62
N ILE A 133 17.75 -15.15 23.42
CA ILE A 133 18.33 -14.07 22.61
C ILE A 133 18.84 -12.98 23.55
N VAL A 134 20.16 -12.83 23.68
CA VAL A 134 20.79 -11.97 24.71
C VAL A 134 22.03 -11.27 24.18
N GLU A 135 22.44 -10.14 24.78
CA GLU A 135 23.70 -9.45 24.43
C GLU A 135 23.79 -9.07 22.93
N ASN A 136 22.67 -8.65 22.34
CA ASN A 136 22.61 -8.15 20.96
C ASN A 136 22.22 -6.67 20.98
N HIS A 137 22.61 -5.91 19.95
CA HIS A 137 22.17 -4.52 19.79
C HIS A 137 20.65 -4.46 19.62
N TYR A 138 20.10 -5.28 18.73
CA TYR A 138 18.66 -5.58 18.66
C TYR A 138 18.43 -7.06 18.94
N GLY A 139 17.39 -7.41 19.71
CA GLY A 139 17.09 -8.80 20.04
C GLY A 139 16.54 -9.57 18.83
N LEU A 140 15.26 -9.36 18.53
CA LEU A 140 14.55 -9.94 17.40
C LEU A 140 14.00 -8.80 16.53
N ALA A 141 14.32 -8.80 15.24
CA ALA A 141 13.75 -7.89 14.26
C ALA A 141 12.90 -8.68 13.26
N LEU A 142 11.61 -8.36 13.21
CA LEU A 142 10.70 -8.83 12.19
C LEU A 142 10.68 -7.77 11.08
N LEU A 143 11.51 -7.99 10.07
CA LEU A 143 11.62 -7.12 8.92
C LEU A 143 11.10 -7.93 7.73
N PRO A 144 9.78 -8.16 7.63
CA PRO A 144 9.27 -8.86 6.46
C PRO A 144 9.89 -8.20 5.24
N THR A 145 10.39 -9.01 4.28
CA THR A 145 10.48 -8.51 2.92
C THR A 145 9.05 -8.21 2.57
N TRP A 146 8.62 -6.98 2.86
CA TRP A 146 7.61 -6.39 2.06
C TRP A 146 8.18 -6.55 0.64
N SER A 147 7.68 -7.53 -0.10
CA SER A 147 7.30 -7.24 -1.46
C SER A 147 6.13 -6.26 -1.39
N SER A 148 6.32 -5.14 -0.67
CA SER A 148 5.62 -3.93 -0.95
C SER A 148 5.88 -3.74 -2.43
N PRO A 149 4.86 -3.56 -3.25
CA PRO A 149 5.08 -2.95 -4.53
C PRO A 149 5.53 -1.51 -4.22
N GLU A 150 6.80 -1.32 -3.82
CA GLU A 150 7.47 -0.04 -3.98
C GLU A 150 7.62 0.16 -5.48
N VAL A 151 6.57 0.69 -6.09
CA VAL A 151 6.61 1.06 -7.50
C VAL A 151 7.05 2.50 -7.57
N HIS A 152 8.36 2.68 -7.56
CA HIS A 152 8.94 3.92 -8.06
C HIS A 152 8.94 3.83 -9.60
N GLY A 153 8.00 4.52 -10.24
CA GLY A 153 8.20 4.94 -11.62
C GLY A 153 9.42 5.88 -11.68
N GLU A 154 10.18 5.86 -12.78
CA GLU A 154 11.24 6.86 -13.00
C GLU A 154 10.60 8.27 -12.99
N GLY A 155 11.11 9.18 -12.14
CA GLY A 155 10.56 10.54 -12.00
C GLY A 155 9.46 10.70 -10.95
N ALA A 156 9.41 9.87 -9.90
CA ALA A 156 8.37 9.90 -8.86
C ALA A 156 8.34 11.19 -8.01
N ASP A 157 7.61 12.22 -8.48
CA ASP A 157 7.20 13.37 -7.68
C ASP A 157 5.67 13.36 -7.50
N TYR A 158 5.21 12.49 -6.58
CA TYR A 158 3.79 12.32 -6.26
C TYR A 158 3.34 13.27 -5.15
N THR A 159 2.14 13.83 -5.28
CA THR A 159 1.61 14.83 -4.34
C THR A 159 0.26 14.43 -3.76
N GLY A 160 -0.78 14.48 -4.59
CA GLY A 160 -2.16 14.20 -4.20
C GLY A 160 -2.51 12.73 -4.39
N MET A 161 -3.35 12.22 -3.50
CA MET A 161 -3.91 10.88 -3.64
C MET A 161 -5.42 10.89 -3.42
N HIS A 162 -6.10 10.00 -4.13
CA HIS A 162 -7.51 9.69 -3.93
C HIS A 162 -7.71 8.19 -4.14
N SER A 163 -8.81 7.63 -3.63
CA SER A 163 -9.17 6.25 -3.92
C SER A 163 -10.62 6.17 -4.35
N SER A 164 -10.87 5.50 -5.47
CA SER A 164 -12.21 5.23 -5.96
C SER A 164 -12.19 4.02 -6.89
N ASP A 165 -13.32 3.33 -7.02
CA ASP A 165 -13.51 2.26 -7.99
C ASP A 165 -13.63 2.88 -9.39
N MET A 166 -12.50 3.01 -10.09
CA MET A 166 -12.40 3.76 -11.35
C MET A 166 -12.83 2.92 -12.55
N ASP A 167 -12.74 1.60 -12.46
CA ASP A 167 -13.12 0.67 -13.53
C ASP A 167 -14.45 -0.05 -13.29
N GLY A 168 -15.04 0.10 -12.10
CA GLY A 168 -16.36 -0.42 -11.75
C GLY A 168 -16.36 -1.90 -11.39
N ASP A 169 -15.20 -2.48 -11.05
CA ASP A 169 -15.07 -3.89 -10.68
C ASP A 169 -15.40 -4.18 -9.20
N GLY A 170 -15.66 -3.13 -8.40
CA GLY A 170 -15.95 -3.19 -6.97
C GLY A 170 -14.71 -3.13 -6.07
N VAL A 171 -13.51 -2.99 -6.64
CA VAL A 171 -12.23 -2.83 -5.94
C VAL A 171 -11.68 -1.43 -6.22
N PRO A 172 -11.50 -0.58 -5.20
CA PRO A 172 -10.98 0.75 -5.43
C PRO A 172 -9.54 0.78 -5.97
N GLU A 173 -9.33 1.63 -6.97
CA GLU A 173 -8.02 2.09 -7.42
C GLU A 173 -7.44 3.16 -6.51
N ILE A 174 -6.12 3.35 -6.60
CA ILE A 174 -5.42 4.54 -6.10
C ILE A 174 -5.17 5.49 -7.27
N LEU A 175 -5.59 6.74 -7.12
CA LEU A 175 -5.22 7.82 -8.01
C LEU A 175 -4.08 8.60 -7.38
N ALA A 176 -3.00 8.84 -8.12
CA ALA A 176 -1.84 9.58 -7.65
C ALA A 176 -1.48 10.69 -8.65
N GLY A 177 -1.42 11.93 -8.18
CA GLY A 177 -0.94 13.05 -8.99
C GLY A 177 0.57 13.01 -9.15
N ASN A 178 1.08 12.94 -10.38
CA ASN A 178 2.50 12.88 -10.71
C ASN A 178 2.95 14.20 -11.37
N ARG A 179 3.81 14.97 -10.68
CA ARG A 179 4.32 16.26 -11.15
C ARG A 179 5.42 16.16 -12.21
N SER A 180 6.00 14.99 -12.41
CA SER A 180 7.01 14.79 -13.46
C SER A 180 6.38 14.48 -14.81
N THR A 181 5.21 13.83 -14.81
CA THR A 181 4.47 13.53 -16.03
C THR A 181 3.31 14.48 -16.27
N ASP A 182 3.00 15.33 -15.27
CA ASP A 182 1.85 16.21 -15.20
C ASP A 182 0.53 15.46 -15.42
N ARG A 183 0.42 14.23 -14.90
CA ARG A 183 -0.77 13.37 -15.04
C ARG A 183 -1.24 12.88 -13.69
N VAL A 184 -2.51 12.48 -13.63
CA VAL A 184 -2.98 11.61 -12.57
C VAL A 184 -2.84 10.18 -13.07
N GLU A 185 -2.07 9.38 -12.34
CA GLU A 185 -1.88 7.96 -12.58
C GLU A 185 -2.89 7.17 -11.77
N ILE A 186 -3.48 6.14 -12.38
CA ILE A 186 -4.47 5.27 -11.77
C ILE A 186 -3.81 3.91 -11.57
N TRP A 187 -3.83 3.45 -10.34
CA TRP A 187 -3.09 2.29 -9.86
C TRP A 187 -4.07 1.23 -9.36
N SER A 188 -4.08 0.08 -10.03
CA SER A 188 -4.90 -1.07 -9.64
C SER A 188 -4.06 -2.17 -8.99
N TYR A 189 -4.68 -2.94 -8.10
CA TYR A 189 -4.08 -4.13 -7.52
C TYR A 189 -4.40 -5.37 -8.37
N ASN A 190 -3.38 -6.00 -8.93
CA ASN A 190 -3.55 -7.25 -9.67
C ASN A 190 -3.45 -8.46 -8.71
N SER A 191 -4.59 -9.08 -8.42
CA SER A 191 -4.70 -10.24 -7.53
C SER A 191 -3.95 -11.48 -8.03
N GLY A 192 -3.80 -11.67 -9.34
CA GLY A 192 -3.09 -12.79 -9.94
C GLY A 192 -1.57 -12.70 -9.80
N SER A 193 -1.02 -11.48 -9.84
CA SER A 193 0.43 -11.25 -9.66
C SER A 193 0.80 -10.78 -8.24
N GLY A 194 -0.19 -10.41 -7.41
CA GLY A 194 0.01 -9.87 -6.07
C GLY A 194 0.70 -8.51 -6.06
N ARG A 195 0.53 -7.71 -7.12
CA ARG A 195 1.28 -6.46 -7.34
C ARG A 195 0.38 -5.30 -7.72
N MET A 196 0.74 -4.11 -7.26
CA MET A 196 0.21 -2.84 -7.75
C MET A 196 0.89 -2.45 -9.05
N GLY A 197 0.16 -1.79 -9.95
CA GLY A 197 0.72 -1.18 -11.15
C GLY A 197 -0.21 -0.12 -11.73
N VAL A 198 0.35 0.79 -12.55
CA VAL A 198 -0.44 1.78 -13.29
C VAL A 198 -1.31 1.06 -14.32
N SER A 199 -2.62 1.14 -14.16
CA SER A 199 -3.63 0.58 -15.07
C SER A 199 -4.08 1.59 -16.12
N ASP A 200 -4.08 2.89 -15.78
CA ASP A 200 -4.45 3.97 -16.69
C ASP A 200 -3.80 5.32 -16.29
N THR A 201 -3.81 6.30 -17.18
CA THR A 201 -3.34 7.67 -16.90
C THR A 201 -4.21 8.71 -17.60
N THR A 202 -4.50 9.81 -16.92
CA THR A 202 -5.21 10.94 -17.53
C THR A 202 -4.39 11.59 -18.65
N GLY A 203 -5.01 12.52 -19.40
CA GLY A 203 -4.27 13.51 -20.19
C GLY A 203 -3.32 14.35 -19.32
N ALA A 204 -2.30 14.95 -19.95
CA ALA A 204 -1.37 15.84 -19.25
C ALA A 204 -2.03 17.18 -18.91
N PHE A 205 -1.96 17.57 -17.64
CA PHE A 205 -2.33 18.88 -17.13
C PHE A 205 -1.20 19.90 -17.38
N PRO A 206 -1.44 21.22 -17.23
CA PRO A 206 -0.41 22.23 -17.45
C PRO A 206 0.88 22.09 -16.64
N ARG A 207 0.75 21.72 -15.35
CA ARG A 207 1.78 21.21 -14.42
C ARG A 207 1.40 21.39 -12.95
N ASP A 208 2.22 20.81 -12.06
CA ASP A 208 2.26 21.06 -10.61
C ASP A 208 0.95 20.65 -9.92
N ILE A 209 0.56 19.40 -10.18
CA ILE A 209 -0.57 18.71 -9.52
C ILE A 209 -0.31 18.64 -8.01
N HIS A 210 -1.33 18.94 -7.22
CA HIS A 210 -1.27 18.95 -5.76
C HIS A 210 -2.40 18.17 -5.10
N GLY A 211 -3.65 18.43 -5.51
CA GLY A 211 -4.84 17.74 -5.00
C GLY A 211 -5.48 16.91 -6.10
N VAL A 212 -6.08 15.77 -5.74
CA VAL A 212 -6.82 14.90 -6.66
C VAL A 212 -8.12 14.50 -5.98
N ALA A 213 -9.24 14.58 -6.71
CA ALA A 213 -10.50 13.96 -6.35
C ALA A 213 -11.12 13.33 -7.61
N ALA A 214 -11.96 12.31 -7.41
CA ALA A 214 -12.67 11.63 -8.49
C ALA A 214 -14.16 11.54 -8.18
N GLY A 215 -14.96 11.46 -9.24
CA GLY A 215 -16.42 11.45 -9.15
C GLY A 215 -17.03 11.51 -10.54
N ASP A 216 -18.28 11.06 -10.70
CA ASP A 216 -19.02 11.19 -11.95
C ASP A 216 -19.66 12.59 -12.00
N PHE A 217 -18.92 13.59 -12.49
CA PHE A 217 -19.38 14.99 -12.46
C PHE A 217 -20.33 15.33 -13.62
N ASN A 218 -20.44 14.44 -14.61
CA ASN A 218 -21.30 14.59 -15.78
C ASN A 218 -22.38 13.50 -15.90
N GLU A 219 -22.55 12.68 -14.87
CA GLU A 219 -23.52 11.60 -14.75
C GLU A 219 -23.53 10.62 -15.94
N ASP A 220 -22.36 10.38 -16.54
CA ASP A 220 -22.23 9.50 -17.69
C ASP A 220 -21.97 8.02 -17.33
N GLY A 221 -21.90 7.75 -16.02
CA GLY A 221 -21.64 6.44 -15.44
C GLY A 221 -20.16 6.09 -15.38
N ARG A 222 -19.26 7.06 -15.55
CA ARG A 222 -17.80 6.89 -15.42
C ARG A 222 -17.25 7.93 -14.48
N LEU A 223 -16.27 7.54 -13.67
CA LEU A 223 -15.61 8.48 -12.79
C LEU A 223 -14.63 9.36 -13.57
N ASP A 224 -14.78 10.65 -13.37
CA ASP A 224 -13.91 11.70 -13.87
C ASP A 224 -12.89 12.10 -12.81
N VAL A 225 -11.97 13.00 -13.18
CA VAL A 225 -10.90 13.48 -12.29
C VAL A 225 -10.88 15.00 -12.25
N VAL A 226 -10.94 15.54 -11.04
CA VAL A 226 -10.65 16.95 -10.73
C VAL A 226 -9.33 17.06 -9.97
N THR A 227 -8.53 18.05 -10.32
CA THR A 227 -7.23 18.30 -9.69
C THR A 227 -6.98 19.77 -9.41
N ALA A 228 -6.34 20.05 -8.26
CA ALA A 228 -5.78 21.35 -7.94
C ALA A 228 -4.33 21.41 -8.45
N LEU A 229 -4.04 22.45 -9.24
CA LEU A 229 -2.70 22.75 -9.73
C LEU A 229 -2.16 24.01 -9.06
N ARG A 230 -1.00 23.91 -8.41
CA ARG A 230 -0.47 24.94 -7.50
C ARG A 230 -0.57 26.35 -8.04
N SER A 231 -0.12 26.56 -9.29
CA SER A 231 -0.02 27.89 -9.90
C SER A 231 -0.96 28.07 -11.10
N TYR A 232 -1.83 27.09 -11.36
CA TYR A 232 -2.64 27.04 -12.57
C TYR A 232 -4.14 26.89 -12.29
N GLY A 233 -4.53 26.50 -11.08
CA GLY A 233 -5.91 26.53 -10.59
C GLY A 233 -6.53 25.14 -10.61
N THR A 234 -7.85 25.08 -10.61
CA THR A 234 -8.58 23.80 -10.60
C THR A 234 -8.88 23.37 -12.03
N TYR A 235 -8.60 22.11 -12.35
CA TYR A 235 -8.84 21.49 -13.66
C TYR A 235 -9.66 20.23 -13.51
N ILE A 236 -10.45 19.92 -14.53
CA ILE A 236 -11.21 18.68 -14.63
C ILE A 236 -10.93 18.00 -15.98
N THR A 237 -10.91 16.68 -15.99
CA THR A 237 -10.86 15.84 -17.19
C THR A 237 -11.91 14.74 -17.05
N TYR A 238 -12.60 14.46 -18.15
CA TYR A 238 -13.72 13.53 -18.18
C TYR A 238 -13.29 12.19 -18.77
N LYS A 239 -13.78 11.09 -18.20
CA LYS A 239 -13.53 9.75 -18.74
C LYS A 239 -14.62 9.41 -19.74
N THR A 240 -14.24 9.19 -21.00
CA THR A 240 -15.17 8.76 -22.06
C THR A 240 -14.90 7.33 -22.49
N ALA A 241 -15.80 6.76 -23.28
CA ALA A 241 -15.58 5.46 -23.95
C ALA A 241 -14.34 5.46 -24.87
N SER A 242 -13.92 6.63 -25.38
CA SER A 242 -12.71 6.78 -26.19
C SER A 242 -11.44 7.12 -25.39
N GLY A 243 -11.53 7.19 -24.06
CA GLY A 243 -10.45 7.61 -23.18
C GLY A 243 -10.70 8.98 -22.54
N TRP A 244 -9.64 9.60 -22.03
CA TRP A 244 -9.72 10.88 -21.31
C TRP A 244 -9.88 12.07 -22.25
N THR A 245 -10.74 13.02 -21.90
CA THR A 245 -10.79 14.31 -22.59
C THR A 245 -9.57 15.17 -22.24
N THR A 246 -9.28 16.17 -23.07
CA THR A 246 -8.26 17.17 -22.75
C THR A 246 -8.64 17.90 -21.45
N PRO A 247 -7.75 17.98 -20.44
CA PRO A 247 -8.03 18.70 -19.22
C PRO A 247 -8.51 20.14 -19.47
N SER A 248 -9.66 20.47 -18.89
CA SER A 248 -10.29 21.78 -19.00
C SER A 248 -10.19 22.51 -17.66
N ARG A 249 -10.01 23.84 -17.73
CA ARG A 249 -9.82 24.66 -16.55
C ARG A 249 -11.17 25.08 -15.98
N LEU A 250 -11.43 24.76 -14.72
CA LEU A 250 -12.60 25.24 -13.98
C LEU A 250 -12.38 26.64 -13.42
N GLN A 251 -11.17 26.92 -12.88
CA GLN A 251 -10.87 28.23 -12.31
C GLN A 251 -9.41 28.68 -12.40
N SER A 252 -9.20 30.01 -12.35
CA SER A 252 -8.05 30.72 -12.88
C SER A 252 -6.85 31.05 -11.97
N ARG A 253 -6.74 30.51 -10.75
CA ARG A 253 -5.74 30.98 -9.77
C ARG A 253 -4.81 29.86 -9.29
N TYR A 254 -4.53 29.80 -7.99
CA TYR A 254 -3.59 28.87 -7.37
C TYR A 254 -4.38 27.72 -6.76
N GLY A 255 -4.24 26.47 -7.18
CA GLY A 255 -4.97 25.33 -6.60
C GLY A 255 -4.10 24.54 -5.64
N ASN A 256 -4.49 24.42 -4.36
CA ASN A 256 -3.71 23.67 -3.36
C ASN A 256 -4.33 22.31 -3.03
N ALA A 257 -5.64 22.25 -2.83
CA ALA A 257 -6.35 21.03 -2.47
C ALA A 257 -7.75 21.05 -3.07
N VAL A 258 -8.30 19.87 -3.33
CA VAL A 258 -9.66 19.67 -3.83
C VAL A 258 -10.32 18.53 -3.07
N THR A 259 -11.62 18.66 -2.85
CA THR A 259 -12.51 17.56 -2.43
C THR A 259 -13.83 17.72 -3.17
N ALA A 260 -14.58 16.62 -3.30
CA ALA A 260 -15.84 16.61 -4.02
C ALA A 260 -16.89 15.83 -3.25
N ALA A 261 -18.10 16.37 -3.21
CA ALA A 261 -19.27 15.81 -2.58
C ALA A 261 -20.51 16.61 -2.99
N ASP A 262 -21.71 16.07 -2.79
CA ASP A 262 -22.95 16.85 -2.87
C ASP A 262 -23.05 17.72 -1.60
N PHE A 263 -22.56 18.96 -1.66
CA PHE A 263 -22.53 19.85 -0.50
C PHE A 263 -23.84 20.61 -0.33
N ASN A 264 -24.57 20.85 -1.43
CA ASN A 264 -25.80 21.62 -1.42
C ASN A 264 -27.08 20.75 -1.32
N GLY A 265 -26.95 19.42 -1.42
CA GLY A 265 -28.03 18.45 -1.33
C GLY A 265 -28.90 18.34 -2.59
N ASP A 266 -28.38 18.77 -3.75
CA ASP A 266 -29.13 18.75 -5.02
C ASP A 266 -29.02 17.42 -5.78
N GLY A 267 -28.20 16.49 -5.28
CA GLY A 267 -27.97 15.18 -5.87
C GLY A 267 -26.79 15.15 -6.85
N HIS A 268 -26.13 16.28 -7.10
CA HIS A 268 -24.99 16.38 -8.00
C HIS A 268 -23.69 16.61 -7.23
N LEU A 269 -22.57 16.14 -7.78
CA LEU A 269 -21.27 16.36 -7.16
C LEU A 269 -20.80 17.80 -7.33
N ASP A 270 -20.55 18.45 -6.20
CA ASP A 270 -19.88 19.74 -6.12
C ASP A 270 -18.38 19.56 -5.86
N ILE A 271 -17.60 20.62 -6.07
CA ILE A 271 -16.17 20.64 -5.79
C ILE A 271 -15.86 21.80 -4.85
N PHE A 272 -15.25 21.48 -3.72
CA PHE A 272 -14.59 22.48 -2.89
C PHE A 272 -13.09 22.50 -3.21
N ALA A 273 -12.58 23.67 -3.56
CA ALA A 273 -11.18 23.88 -3.89
C ALA A 273 -10.57 24.96 -3.01
N GLN A 274 -9.53 24.59 -2.27
CA GLN A 274 -8.74 25.55 -1.52
C GLN A 274 -7.65 26.16 -2.41
N GLN A 275 -7.61 27.49 -2.44
CA GLN A 275 -6.68 28.28 -3.22
C GLN A 275 -5.91 29.27 -2.32
N ASP A 276 -4.74 29.76 -2.74
CA ASP A 276 -3.89 30.66 -1.93
C ASP A 276 -4.67 31.90 -1.46
N GLY A 277 -5.21 31.85 -0.23
CA GLY A 277 -6.00 32.91 0.39
C GLY A 277 -7.45 33.04 -0.12
N GLU A 278 -7.94 32.10 -0.94
CA GLU A 278 -9.32 32.08 -1.43
C GLU A 278 -9.85 30.65 -1.41
N ASP A 279 -11.07 30.47 -0.90
CA ASP A 279 -11.78 29.20 -1.01
C ASP A 279 -12.81 29.30 -2.14
N TRP A 280 -13.00 28.21 -2.88
CA TRP A 280 -13.99 28.13 -3.96
C TRP A 280 -14.92 26.96 -3.71
N MET A 281 -16.22 27.23 -3.77
CA MET A 281 -17.21 26.20 -4.03
C MET A 281 -17.59 26.25 -5.51
N ILE A 282 -17.62 25.09 -6.14
CA ILE A 282 -17.91 24.91 -7.56
C ILE A 282 -19.08 23.93 -7.62
N TYR A 283 -20.30 24.46 -7.76
CA TYR A 283 -21.51 23.67 -7.75
C TYR A 283 -21.72 22.98 -9.09
N GLY A 284 -21.87 21.66 -9.08
CA GLY A 284 -22.12 20.84 -10.26
C GLY A 284 -23.61 20.79 -10.59
N ASP A 285 -23.95 20.60 -11.86
CA ASP A 285 -25.34 20.38 -12.29
C ASP A 285 -25.58 18.97 -12.86
N GLY A 286 -24.62 18.07 -12.66
CA GLY A 286 -24.64 16.71 -13.20
C GLY A 286 -24.42 16.62 -14.71
N THR A 287 -24.23 17.73 -15.43
CA THR A 287 -23.98 17.71 -16.89
C THR A 287 -22.51 17.94 -17.25
N GLY A 288 -21.64 18.10 -16.26
CA GLY A 288 -20.28 18.61 -16.41
C GLY A 288 -20.20 20.14 -16.56
N SER A 289 -21.30 20.85 -16.25
CA SER A 289 -21.32 22.30 -16.13
C SER A 289 -21.29 22.72 -14.67
N PHE A 290 -20.77 23.92 -14.39
CA PHE A 290 -20.53 24.36 -13.01
C PHE A 290 -20.87 25.83 -12.77
N THR A 291 -21.36 26.12 -11.56
CA THR A 291 -21.54 27.48 -11.03
C THR A 291 -20.51 27.74 -9.93
N LEU A 292 -19.91 28.93 -9.92
CA LEU A 292 -18.83 29.26 -8.99
C LEU A 292 -19.30 30.19 -7.87
N ASP A 293 -18.98 29.82 -6.63
CA ASP A 293 -19.09 30.67 -5.45
C ASP A 293 -17.70 30.91 -4.83
N ARG A 294 -17.39 32.18 -4.61
CA ARG A 294 -16.07 32.63 -4.15
C ARG A 294 -16.14 32.96 -2.67
N ASN A 295 -15.23 32.38 -1.92
CA ASN A 295 -15.12 32.50 -0.48
C ASN A 295 -16.43 32.07 0.23
N PRO A 296 -16.87 30.82 0.00
CA PRO A 296 -18.13 30.30 0.56
C PRO A 296 -18.08 30.23 2.10
N VAL A 297 -16.90 29.96 2.67
CA VAL A 297 -16.67 29.80 4.13
C VAL A 297 -16.35 31.11 4.87
N GLY A 298 -16.45 32.26 4.19
CA GLY A 298 -16.35 33.56 4.86
C GLY A 298 -14.94 33.93 5.37
N VAL A 299 -13.88 33.26 4.91
CA VAL A 299 -12.49 33.54 5.32
C VAL A 299 -11.95 34.78 4.58
N VAL A 300 -12.50 35.96 4.87
CA VAL A 300 -11.97 37.25 4.34
C VAL A 300 -11.40 38.09 5.47
N ASN A 301 -10.07 38.13 5.58
CA ASN A 301 -9.25 39.33 5.84
C ASN A 301 -7.86 39.00 6.42
N GLY A 302 -6.83 39.35 5.67
CA GLY A 302 -5.74 40.18 6.23
C GLY A 302 -4.58 39.51 6.97
N ALA A 303 -4.61 38.22 7.24
CA ALA A 303 -3.35 37.54 7.51
C ALA A 303 -2.74 37.16 6.15
N ASN A 304 -1.48 37.49 5.93
CA ASN A 304 -0.66 36.93 4.86
C ASN A 304 -0.48 35.42 5.12
N LEU A 305 -1.58 34.65 5.11
CA LEU A 305 -1.64 33.21 5.29
C LEU A 305 -1.19 32.57 3.98
N ARG A 306 0.07 32.85 3.65
CA ARG A 306 0.74 32.25 2.53
C ARG A 306 1.10 30.83 2.98
N TRP A 307 0.55 29.90 2.22
CA TRP A 307 0.83 28.46 2.19
C TRP A 307 -0.08 27.66 3.12
N SER A 308 -1.01 26.89 2.53
CA SER A 308 -1.60 25.68 3.15
C SER A 308 -1.70 24.58 2.09
N TRP A 309 -1.03 23.45 2.37
CA TRP A 309 -1.02 22.22 1.57
C TRP A 309 -1.77 21.16 2.37
N SER A 310 -3.08 21.30 2.44
CA SER A 310 -3.89 20.56 3.39
C SER A 310 -4.80 19.56 2.72
N SER A 311 -4.89 18.37 3.31
CA SER A 311 -5.96 17.43 2.99
C SER A 311 -7.31 18.05 3.36
N LEU A 312 -8.29 17.84 2.48
CA LEU A 312 -9.69 18.22 2.67
C LEU A 312 -10.53 16.95 2.73
N SER A 313 -11.55 16.97 3.58
CA SER A 313 -12.54 15.91 3.67
C SER A 313 -13.93 16.53 3.74
N ALA A 314 -14.85 15.98 2.96
CA ALA A 314 -16.28 16.15 3.17
C ALA A 314 -16.76 15.10 4.16
N VAL A 315 -17.46 15.50 5.22
CA VAL A 315 -17.98 14.58 6.24
C VAL A 315 -19.04 15.31 7.06
N ASP A 316 -20.11 14.62 7.46
CA ASP A 316 -21.08 15.15 8.44
C ASP A 316 -20.44 15.12 9.84
N LEU A 317 -19.96 16.28 10.32
CA LEU A 317 -19.23 16.42 11.59
C LEU A 317 -20.17 16.55 12.79
N ASP A 318 -21.34 17.18 12.61
CA ASP A 318 -22.29 17.45 13.69
C ASP A 318 -23.53 16.54 13.70
N GLY A 319 -23.67 15.67 12.70
CA GLY A 319 -24.70 14.65 12.60
C GLY A 319 -26.04 15.17 12.09
N ASP A 320 -26.06 16.33 11.43
CA ASP A 320 -27.28 16.96 10.92
C ASP A 320 -27.71 16.46 9.53
N GLY A 321 -26.85 15.66 8.89
CA GLY A 321 -27.09 15.06 7.58
C GLY A 321 -26.59 15.90 6.39
N ASP A 322 -26.16 17.14 6.63
CA ASP A 322 -25.47 17.95 5.63
C ASP A 322 -23.96 17.66 5.68
N LEU A 323 -23.30 17.60 4.53
CA LEU A 323 -21.85 17.35 4.50
C LEU A 323 -21.08 18.63 4.88
N ASP A 324 -20.26 18.53 5.92
CA ASP A 324 -19.35 19.57 6.38
C ASP A 324 -17.97 19.46 5.71
N LEU A 325 -17.13 20.48 5.91
CA LEU A 325 -15.75 20.50 5.46
C LEU A 325 -14.79 20.40 6.63
N ALA A 326 -13.88 19.43 6.61
CA ALA A 326 -12.76 19.33 7.52
C ALA A 326 -11.44 19.39 6.76
N GLY A 327 -10.46 20.10 7.31
CA GLY A 327 -9.13 20.14 6.73
C GLY A 327 -8.03 20.48 7.72
N THR A 328 -6.81 20.24 7.30
CA THR A 328 -5.64 20.82 7.98
C THR A 328 -5.46 22.27 7.54
N TRP A 329 -4.82 23.10 8.34
CA TRP A 329 -4.64 24.51 8.04
C TRP A 329 -3.31 24.97 8.62
N THR A 330 -2.46 25.59 7.80
CA THR A 330 -1.26 26.26 8.32
C THR A 330 -1.52 27.74 8.53
N GLN A 331 -1.26 28.22 9.74
CA GLN A 331 -1.18 29.66 9.99
C GLN A 331 0.30 30.05 9.95
N SER A 332 0.69 30.82 8.93
CA SER A 332 2.04 31.36 8.81
C SER A 332 1.98 32.88 8.77
N ASN A 333 2.72 33.52 9.66
CA ASN A 333 3.19 34.89 9.49
C ASN A 333 4.70 34.80 9.18
N TYR A 334 5.27 35.78 8.47
CA TYR A 334 6.70 35.81 8.08
C TYR A 334 7.73 35.55 9.21
N TRP A 335 7.30 35.54 10.48
CA TRP A 335 8.15 35.56 11.67
C TRP A 335 7.84 34.46 12.72
N THR A 336 6.87 33.56 12.49
CA THR A 336 6.51 32.51 13.45
C THR A 336 6.66 31.10 12.86
N PRO A 337 6.89 30.06 13.69
CA PRO A 337 6.84 28.66 13.25
C PRO A 337 5.52 28.34 12.53
N ARG A 338 5.53 27.36 11.62
CA ARG A 338 4.32 26.86 10.96
C ARG A 338 3.53 26.04 11.96
N ASP A 339 2.49 26.62 12.54
CA ASP A 339 1.52 25.85 13.30
C ASP A 339 0.51 25.24 12.32
N LEU A 340 0.37 23.91 12.37
CA LEU A 340 -0.62 23.15 11.64
C LEU A 340 -1.81 22.87 12.57
N PHE A 341 -2.98 23.36 12.20
CA PHE A 341 -4.23 23.16 12.93
C PHE A 341 -5.17 22.27 12.13
N VAL A 342 -6.13 21.66 12.80
CA VAL A 342 -7.30 21.06 12.15
C VAL A 342 -8.45 22.05 12.28
N ARG A 343 -9.19 22.29 11.20
CA ARG A 343 -10.37 23.16 11.20
C ARG A 343 -11.53 22.45 10.51
N GLY A 344 -12.70 22.52 11.12
CA GLY A 344 -13.98 22.16 10.53
C GLY A 344 -14.78 23.43 10.21
N PHE A 345 -15.53 23.39 9.11
CA PHE A 345 -16.54 24.37 8.73
C PHE A 345 -17.87 23.63 8.65
N LEU A 346 -18.82 24.03 9.47
CA LEU A 346 -20.12 23.38 9.51
C LEU A 346 -20.99 23.92 8.38
N ASN A 347 -21.55 23.05 7.58
CA ASN A 347 -22.68 23.32 6.72
C ASN A 347 -23.89 23.65 7.61
N LYS A 348 -24.63 24.70 7.26
CA LYS A 348 -25.82 25.16 7.99
C LYS A 348 -27.03 25.18 7.05
N GLY A 349 -26.99 24.31 6.06
CA GLY A 349 -27.97 24.16 5.01
C GLY A 349 -27.73 25.05 3.80
N THR A 350 -28.52 24.76 2.77
CA THR A 350 -28.52 25.45 1.48
C THR A 350 -29.62 26.49 1.42
N ASP A 351 -29.32 27.69 0.92
CA ASP A 351 -30.33 28.73 0.73
C ASP A 351 -31.18 28.53 -0.54
N SER A 352 -32.16 29.41 -0.74
CA SER A 352 -33.06 29.34 -1.90
C SER A 352 -32.38 29.55 -3.26
N SER A 353 -31.11 29.97 -3.28
CA SER A 353 -30.30 30.11 -4.49
C SER A 353 -29.40 28.90 -4.77
N GLY A 354 -29.48 27.84 -3.96
CA GLY A 354 -28.63 26.66 -4.10
C GLY A 354 -27.23 26.84 -3.51
N ILE A 355 -27.02 27.88 -2.69
CA ILE A 355 -25.70 28.18 -2.10
C ILE A 355 -25.67 27.71 -0.66
N VAL A 356 -24.64 26.92 -0.33
CA VAL A 356 -24.37 26.42 1.01
C VAL A 356 -24.00 27.56 1.95
N ARG A 357 -24.58 27.54 3.16
CA ARG A 357 -24.25 28.49 4.22
C ARG A 357 -23.28 27.84 5.20
N TRP A 358 -22.07 28.35 5.24
CA TRP A 358 -21.03 27.84 6.12
C TRP A 358 -20.97 28.61 7.44
N GLY A 359 -20.92 27.88 8.56
CA GLY A 359 -20.57 28.39 9.88
C GLY A 359 -19.09 28.23 10.17
N VAL A 360 -18.49 29.25 10.78
CA VAL A 360 -17.21 29.12 11.49
C VAL A 360 -17.55 28.76 12.93
N ASN A 361 -16.91 27.73 13.51
CA ASN A 361 -17.07 27.42 14.94
C ASN A 361 -16.85 28.69 15.78
N GLU A 362 -17.92 29.25 16.35
CA GLU A 362 -17.82 30.20 17.45
C GLU A 362 -17.39 29.39 18.68
N SER A 363 -16.08 29.42 18.92
CA SER A 363 -15.30 28.98 20.10
C SER A 363 -15.95 28.03 21.11
#